data_AF-A0AAW0K8S5-F1
#
_entry.id   AF-A0AAW0K8S5-F1
#
_cell.length_a   1.000
_cell.length_b   1.000
_cell.length_c   1.000
_cell.angle_alpha   90.00
_cell.angle_beta   90.00
_cell.angle_gamma   90.00
#
_symmetry.space_group_name_H-M   'P 1'
#
loop_
_entity.id
_entity.type
_entity.pdbx_description
1 polymer ?
#
loop_
_entity_poly.entity_id
_entity_poly.type
_entity_poly.pdbx_seq_one_letter_code
_entity_poly.pdbx_strand_id
1 'polypeptide(L)'
;MDTIAKFEDIFHGDHFIDYLKHDVRIVRDTPDWFTDKSELFTTQFYVDNVLPRIKEKKIMALKPFADRLGYDNVPQEINRLRCRVNYHALKFLPEIEQMADSLASRMRNRTGSSNPYMYVKLVVKVSEQYSGSC
;
A
#
# COMPACT_ATOMS: atom_id res chain seq x y z
N MET A 1 0.27 24.05 -5.89
CA MET A 1 -0.79 23.14 -6.37
C MET A 1 -0.11 21.78 -6.41
N ASP A 2 -0.11 21.10 -5.27
CA ASP A 2 0.62 19.84 -5.09
C ASP A 2 -0.31 18.70 -5.47
N THR A 3 -0.14 18.17 -6.68
CA THR A 3 -1.10 17.26 -7.32
C THR A 3 -0.93 15.79 -6.90
N ILE A 4 -0.07 15.50 -5.93
CA ILE A 4 0.20 14.12 -5.47
C ILE A 4 -0.31 13.98 -4.04
N ALA A 5 -1.36 13.17 -3.87
CA ALA A 5 -1.85 12.80 -2.55
C ALA A 5 -0.72 12.10 -1.77
N LYS A 6 -0.42 12.61 -0.58
CA LYS A 6 0.51 12.02 0.37
C LYS A 6 -0.20 10.90 1.14
N PHE A 7 0.60 10.05 1.78
CA PHE A 7 0.07 8.95 2.59
C PHE A 7 -0.91 9.44 3.66
N GLU A 8 -0.57 10.53 4.34
CA GLU A 8 -1.37 11.13 5.43
C GLU A 8 -2.62 11.85 4.94
N ASP A 9 -2.76 12.12 3.64
CA ASP A 9 -3.99 12.69 3.08
C ASP A 9 -5.11 11.64 2.94
N ILE A 10 -4.76 10.35 3.04
CA ILE A 10 -5.68 9.23 2.82
C ILE A 10 -5.78 8.34 4.06
N PHE A 11 -4.64 8.06 4.70
CA PHE A 11 -4.54 7.09 5.78
C PHE A 11 -4.20 7.76 7.11
N HIS A 12 -4.71 7.18 8.19
CA HIS A 12 -4.44 7.61 9.54
C HIS A 12 -3.01 7.21 9.97
N GLY A 13 -2.06 8.11 9.73
CA GLY A 13 -0.62 7.85 9.89
C GLY A 13 -0.20 7.44 11.31
N ASP A 14 -0.75 8.08 12.34
CA ASP A 14 -0.45 7.72 13.75
C ASP A 14 -0.88 6.30 14.07
N HIS A 15 -2.09 5.92 13.66
CA HIS A 15 -2.59 4.54 13.82
C HIS A 15 -1.70 3.54 13.08
N PHE A 16 -1.26 3.87 11.86
CA PHE A 16 -0.37 3.00 11.09
C PHE A 16 0.96 2.76 11.79
N ILE A 17 1.59 3.81 12.31
CA ILE A 17 2.87 3.74 13.04
C ILE A 17 2.69 2.97 14.35
N ASP A 18 1.66 3.29 15.14
CA ASP A 18 1.42 2.66 16.43
C ASP A 18 1.09 1.17 16.29
N TYR A 19 0.25 0.80 15.32
CA TYR A 19 -0.13 -0.60 15.08
C TYR A 19 1.07 -1.48 14.71
N LEU A 20 2.02 -0.94 13.96
CA LEU A 20 3.18 -1.70 13.44
C LEU A 20 4.44 -1.56 14.29
N LYS A 21 4.41 -0.79 15.39
CA LYS A 21 5.61 -0.44 16.20
C LYS A 21 6.43 -1.64 16.70
N HIS A 22 5.79 -2.80 16.86
CA HIS A 22 6.44 -4.04 17.31
C HIS A 22 6.90 -4.95 16.16
N ASP A 23 6.40 -4.71 14.95
CA ASP A 23 6.76 -5.49 13.76
C ASP A 23 7.90 -4.81 12.99
N VAL A 24 7.84 -3.49 12.85
CA VAL A 24 8.79 -2.68 12.08
C VAL A 24 8.97 -1.30 12.71
N ARG A 25 10.19 -0.75 12.59
CA ARG A 25 10.45 0.65 12.97
C ARG A 25 10.10 1.56 11.80
N ILE A 26 9.12 2.43 12.00
CA ILE A 26 8.69 3.42 11.00
C ILE A 26 9.15 4.81 11.46
N VAL A 27 9.69 5.59 10.54
CA VAL A 27 10.08 7.00 10.74
C VAL A 27 9.30 7.86 9.74
N ARG A 28 8.86 9.05 10.16
CA ARG A 28 8.04 9.95 9.33
C ARG A 28 8.88 10.69 8.30
N ASP A 29 10.03 11.18 8.73
CA ASP A 29 10.96 11.89 7.89
C ASP A 29 12.23 11.08 7.69
N THR A 30 12.76 11.20 6.47
CA THR A 30 14.08 10.71 6.15
C THR A 30 15.11 11.53 6.92
N PRO A 31 16.02 10.91 7.69
CA PRO A 31 17.04 11.66 8.41
C PRO A 31 17.93 12.48 7.47
N ASP A 32 18.33 13.67 7.89
CA ASP A 32 19.10 14.64 7.08
C ASP A 32 20.40 14.09 6.46
N TRP A 33 20.95 13.03 7.06
CA TRP A 33 22.18 12.38 6.62
C TRP A 33 21.97 11.35 5.48
N PHE A 34 20.73 11.11 5.05
CA PHE A 34 20.40 10.14 4.00
C PHE A 34 20.17 10.83 2.65
N THR A 35 21.08 10.58 1.68
CA THR A 35 20.99 11.10 0.31
C THR A 35 20.53 10.00 -0.66
N ASP A 36 19.36 10.15 -1.26
CA ASP A 36 18.72 9.14 -2.13
C ASP A 36 19.52 8.87 -3.43
N LYS A 37 19.77 7.59 -3.76
CA LYS A 37 20.43 7.12 -4.98
C LYS A 37 19.71 5.85 -5.45
N SER A 38 18.76 6.01 -6.37
CA SER A 38 17.74 4.99 -6.66
C SER A 38 17.87 4.33 -8.05
N GLU A 39 18.14 3.03 -8.07
CA GLU A 39 17.99 2.11 -9.21
C GLU A 39 16.89 1.04 -8.92
N LEU A 40 16.22 0.55 -9.96
CA LEU A 40 15.06 -0.38 -9.90
C LEU A 40 15.53 -1.85 -10.03
N PHE A 41 15.01 -2.79 -9.23
CA PHE A 41 15.53 -4.18 -9.19
C PHE A 41 14.50 -5.29 -8.88
N THR A 42 14.78 -6.51 -9.35
CA THR A 42 13.93 -7.73 -9.27
C THR A 42 14.10 -8.54 -7.96
N THR A 43 13.16 -9.46 -7.65
CA THR A 43 13.15 -10.23 -6.38
C THR A 43 14.42 -11.06 -6.11
N GLN A 44 14.99 -11.72 -7.13
CA GLN A 44 16.24 -12.49 -6.98
C GLN A 44 17.44 -11.55 -6.83
N PHE A 45 17.42 -10.42 -7.55
CA PHE A 45 18.38 -9.35 -7.35
C PHE A 45 18.34 -8.81 -5.91
N TYR A 46 17.15 -8.75 -5.30
CA TYR A 46 17.03 -8.34 -3.90
C TYR A 46 17.77 -9.28 -2.95
N VAL A 47 17.67 -10.60 -3.12
CA VAL A 47 18.35 -11.56 -2.24
C VAL A 47 19.86 -11.55 -2.46
N ASP A 48 20.29 -11.49 -3.73
CA ASP A 48 21.70 -11.71 -4.06
C ASP A 48 22.53 -10.42 -4.02
N ASN A 49 21.92 -9.26 -4.31
CA ASN A 49 22.65 -7.99 -4.49
C ASN A 49 22.22 -6.92 -3.49
N VAL A 50 20.96 -6.93 -3.07
CA VAL A 50 20.45 -5.92 -2.13
C VAL A 50 20.60 -6.37 -0.68
N LEU A 51 20.21 -7.60 -0.33
CA LEU A 51 20.22 -8.10 1.04
C LEU A 51 21.63 -8.04 1.68
N PRO A 52 22.73 -8.37 0.98
CA PRO A 52 24.07 -8.17 1.52
C PRO A 52 24.39 -6.68 1.74
N ARG A 53 23.99 -5.81 0.81
CA ARG A 53 24.16 -4.35 0.91
C ARG A 53 23.26 -3.73 1.99
N ILE A 54 22.09 -4.27 2.28
CA ILE A 54 21.23 -3.85 3.40
C ILE A 54 21.89 -4.27 4.72
N LYS A 55 22.43 -5.49 4.81
CA LYS A 55 23.17 -5.94 5.99
C LYS A 55 24.41 -5.09 6.26
N GLU A 56 25.06 -4.61 5.20
CA GLU A 56 26.25 -3.75 5.28
C GLU A 56 25.92 -2.25 5.51
N LYS A 57 25.00 -1.68 4.73
CA LYS A 57 24.68 -0.23 4.69
C LYS A 57 23.44 0.17 5.49
N LYS A 58 22.71 -0.80 6.07
CA LYS A 58 21.55 -0.64 6.97
C LYS A 58 20.32 0.11 6.42
N ILE A 59 20.35 0.63 5.18
CA ILE A 59 19.30 1.51 4.66
C ILE A 59 19.14 1.33 3.15
N MET A 60 17.89 1.44 2.69
CA MET A 60 17.53 1.38 1.28
C MET A 60 16.30 2.26 0.98
N ALA A 61 16.33 2.96 -0.16
CA ALA A 61 15.17 3.61 -0.74
C ALA A 61 14.55 2.71 -1.82
N LEU A 62 13.28 2.32 -1.63
CA LEU A 62 12.53 1.50 -2.58
C LEU A 62 11.65 2.42 -3.44
N LYS A 63 11.80 2.37 -4.76
CA LYS A 63 10.93 3.15 -5.67
C LYS A 63 9.51 2.59 -5.66
N PRO A 64 8.47 3.45 -5.62
CA PRO A 64 7.11 3.00 -5.84
C PRO A 64 7.04 2.46 -7.27
N PHE A 65 6.71 1.18 -7.43
CA PHE A 65 6.66 0.40 -8.68
C PHE A 65 7.91 -0.36 -9.15
N ALA A 66 8.99 -0.44 -8.38
CA ALA A 66 10.07 -1.38 -8.69
C ALA A 66 9.72 -2.79 -8.18
N ASP A 67 9.15 -3.61 -9.06
CA ASP A 67 8.89 -5.04 -8.86
C ASP A 67 8.04 -5.41 -7.64
N ARG A 68 6.80 -5.85 -7.91
CA ARG A 68 5.97 -6.51 -6.89
C ARG A 68 6.81 -7.66 -6.33
N LEU A 69 7.18 -7.59 -5.05
CA LEU A 69 7.69 -8.74 -4.30
C LEU A 69 6.73 -9.90 -4.62
N GLY A 70 7.23 -10.83 -5.43
CA GLY A 70 6.43 -11.82 -6.15
C GLY A 70 5.47 -12.53 -5.21
N TYR A 71 4.29 -12.90 -5.71
CA TYR A 71 3.32 -13.66 -4.92
C TYR A 71 3.84 -15.06 -4.56
N ASP A 72 4.83 -15.55 -5.30
CA ASP A 72 5.35 -16.91 -5.18
C ASP A 72 6.43 -17.00 -4.10
N ASN A 73 6.37 -18.06 -3.28
CA ASN A 73 7.36 -18.41 -2.26
C ASN A 73 7.62 -17.36 -1.15
N VAL A 74 6.66 -16.46 -0.88
CA VAL A 74 6.77 -15.52 0.25
C VAL A 74 6.64 -16.25 1.59
N PRO A 75 7.58 -16.09 2.54
CA PRO A 75 7.48 -16.68 3.87
C PRO A 75 6.16 -16.36 4.57
N GLN A 76 5.64 -17.33 5.34
CA GLN A 76 4.33 -17.21 5.98
C GLN A 76 4.23 -15.98 6.90
N GLU A 77 5.30 -15.65 7.62
CA GLU A 77 5.35 -14.48 8.51
C GLU A 77 5.20 -13.16 7.74
N ILE A 78 5.84 -13.06 6.57
CA ILE A 78 5.74 -11.89 5.70
C ILE A 78 4.32 -11.79 5.11
N ASN A 79 3.71 -12.90 4.70
CA ASN A 79 2.33 -12.90 4.25
C ASN A 79 1.35 -12.51 5.36
N ARG A 80 1.56 -12.98 6.60
CA ARG A 80 0.77 -12.55 7.77
C ARG A 80 0.91 -11.06 8.03
N LEU A 81 2.13 -10.53 7.96
CA LEU A 81 2.37 -9.09 8.09
C LEU A 81 1.66 -8.31 6.99
N ARG A 82 1.74 -8.73 5.72
CA ARG A 82 1.01 -8.12 4.59
C ARG A 82 -0.49 -8.07 4.84
N CYS A 83 -1.08 -9.17 5.32
CA CYS A 83 -2.49 -9.20 5.67
C CYS A 83 -2.81 -8.21 6.79
N ARG A 84 -2.05 -8.22 7.89
CA ARG A 84 -2.28 -7.27 9.00
C ARG A 84 -2.14 -5.81 8.56
N VAL A 85 -1.16 -5.50 7.71
CA VAL A 85 -0.97 -4.16 7.16
C VAL A 85 -2.20 -3.75 6.34
N ASN A 86 -2.63 -4.59 5.39
CA ASN A 86 -3.74 -4.26 4.49
C ASN A 86 -5.11 -4.16 5.19
N TYR A 87 -5.35 -4.96 6.23
CA TYR A 87 -6.67 -5.03 6.87
C TYR A 87 -6.78 -4.26 8.19
N HIS A 88 -5.65 -3.99 8.87
CA HIS A 88 -5.67 -3.41 10.20
C HIS A 88 -4.82 -2.15 10.35
N ALA A 89 -3.63 -2.10 9.74
CA ALA A 89 -2.75 -0.93 9.85
C ALA A 89 -3.17 0.20 8.91
N LEU A 90 -3.54 -0.12 7.66
CA LEU A 90 -4.02 0.86 6.67
C LEU A 90 -5.48 1.23 6.92
N LYS A 91 -5.70 2.10 7.90
CA LYS A 91 -7.00 2.73 8.15
C LYS A 91 -7.11 4.05 7.42
N PHE A 92 -8.27 4.32 6.82
CA PHE A 92 -8.55 5.62 6.24
C PHE A 92 -8.64 6.69 7.34
N LEU A 93 -8.47 7.95 6.95
CA LEU A 93 -8.76 9.06 7.84
C LEU A 93 -10.22 9.02 8.32
N PRO A 94 -10.51 9.41 9.58
CA PRO A 94 -11.86 9.38 10.14
C PRO A 94 -12.92 10.07 9.27
N GLU A 95 -12.55 11.15 8.58
CA GLU A 95 -13.43 11.91 7.70
C GLU A 95 -13.85 11.09 6.47
N ILE A 96 -12.94 10.28 5.92
CA ILE A 96 -13.22 9.38 4.80
C ILE A 96 -14.11 8.22 5.27
N GLU A 97 -13.83 7.65 6.44
CA GLU A 97 -14.67 6.58 7.02
C GLU A 97 -16.10 7.07 7.31
N GLN A 98 -16.24 8.24 7.93
CA GLN A 98 -17.55 8.84 8.22
C GLN A 98 -18.34 9.15 6.94
N MET A 99 -17.66 9.63 5.90
CA MET A 99 -18.28 9.86 4.59
C MET A 99 -18.77 8.54 3.97
N ALA A 100 -17.94 7.49 4.02
CA ALA A 100 -18.27 6.17 3.51
C ALA A 100 -19.46 5.55 4.27
N ASP A 101 -19.47 5.66 5.60
CA ASP A 101 -20.56 5.17 6.45
C ASP A 101 -21.87 5.91 6.19
N SER A 102 -21.80 7.23 6.00
CA SER A 102 -22.95 8.05 5.61
C SER A 102 -23.53 7.61 4.26
N LEU A 103 -22.66 7.34 3.27
CA LEU A 103 -23.08 6.85 1.96
C LEU A 103 -23.73 5.46 2.07
N ALA A 104 -23.08 4.53 2.77
CA ALA A 104 -23.59 3.17 2.98
C ALA A 104 -24.94 3.19 3.70
N SER A 105 -25.10 4.04 4.72
CA SER A 105 -26.35 4.20 5.47
C SER A 105 -27.47 4.72 4.57
N ARG A 106 -27.20 5.72 3.72
CA ARG A 106 -28.17 6.22 2.74
C ARG A 106 -28.60 5.14 1.74
N MET A 107 -27.67 4.32 1.27
CA MET A 107 -27.98 3.21 0.35
C MET A 107 -28.87 2.15 1.02
N ARG A 108 -28.57 1.76 2.26
CA ARG A 108 -29.41 0.84 3.06
C ARG A 108 -30.83 1.38 3.28
N ASN A 109 -30.96 2.67 3.56
CA ASN A 109 -32.27 3.28 3.84
C ASN A 109 -33.16 3.40 2.60
N ARG A 110 -32.59 3.39 1.38
CA ARG A 110 -33.38 3.46 0.13
C ARG A 110 -34.10 2.17 -0.20
N THR A 111 -33.63 1.02 0.28
CA THR A 111 -34.21 -0.29 -0.07
C THR A 111 -35.41 -0.67 0.80
N GLY A 112 -35.78 0.14 1.81
CA GLY A 112 -37.03 0.00 2.59
C GLY A 112 -37.15 -1.27 3.45
N SER A 113 -36.25 -2.24 3.30
CA SER A 113 -36.10 -3.41 4.16
C SER A 113 -34.68 -3.48 4.72
N SER A 114 -34.49 -4.26 5.79
CA SER A 114 -33.18 -4.55 6.37
C SER A 114 -32.25 -5.36 5.43
N ASN A 115 -32.58 -5.50 4.15
CA ASN A 115 -31.82 -6.33 3.23
C ASN A 115 -30.43 -5.74 2.96
N PRO A 116 -29.41 -6.61 2.80
CA PRO A 116 -28.10 -6.20 2.39
C PRO A 116 -28.16 -5.51 1.00
N TYR A 117 -27.40 -4.44 0.83
CA TYR A 117 -27.18 -3.83 -0.48
C TYR A 117 -26.03 -4.56 -1.18
N MET A 118 -26.16 -4.76 -2.49
CA MET A 118 -25.08 -5.30 -3.31
C MET A 118 -24.24 -4.15 -3.88
N TYR A 119 -22.92 -4.31 -3.89
CA TYR A 119 -22.02 -3.43 -4.63
C TYR A 119 -21.26 -4.24 -5.68
N VAL A 120 -21.06 -3.65 -6.84
CA VAL A 120 -20.30 -4.26 -7.95
C VAL A 120 -19.11 -3.34 -8.25
N LYS A 121 -17.90 -3.84 -8.04
CA LYS A 121 -16.67 -3.16 -8.46
C LYS A 121 -16.38 -3.52 -9.90
N LEU A 122 -16.68 -2.62 -10.83
CA LEU A 122 -16.29 -2.76 -12.24
C LEU A 122 -14.85 -2.26 -12.40
N VAL A 123 -13.93 -3.17 -12.75
CA VAL A 123 -12.55 -2.82 -13.10
C VAL A 123 -12.44 -2.83 -14.62
N VAL A 124 -12.54 -1.66 -15.23
CA VAL A 124 -12.32 -1.51 -16.67
C VAL A 124 -10.83 -1.33 -16.91
N LYS A 125 -10.20 -2.31 -17.56
CA LYS A 125 -8.83 -2.17 -18.04
C LYS A 125 -8.88 -1.62 -19.46
N VAL A 126 -8.35 -0.42 -19.67
CA VAL A 126 -8.10 0.10 -21.01
C VAL A 126 -6.76 -0.48 -21.45
N SER A 127 -6.80 -1.45 -22.37
CA SER A 127 -5.61 -1.89 -23.09
C SER A 127 -5.49 -1.07 -24.37
N GLU A 128 -4.43 -0.29 -24.53
CA GLU A 128 -4.01 0.18 -25.85
C GLU A 128 -3.67 -1.04 -26.71
N GLN A 129 -4.52 -1.34 -27.70
CA GLN A 129 -4.11 -2.18 -28.81
C GLN A 129 -3.26 -1.30 -29.73
N TYR A 130 -1.95 -1.28 -29.50
CA TYR A 130 -1.04 -0.93 -30.59
C TYR A 130 -1.05 -2.08 -31.60
N SER A 131 -1.72 -1.85 -32.72
CA SER A 131 -1.58 -2.62 -33.95
C SER A 131 -0.15 -2.48 -34.46
N GLY A 132 0.58 -3.58 -34.59
CA GLY A 132 1.90 -3.60 -35.20
C GLY A 132 2.34 -5.04 -35.42
N SER A 133 2.22 -5.50 -36.67
CA SER A 133 2.74 -6.77 -37.16
C SER A 133 4.24 -6.91 -36.91
N CYS A 134 4.65 -8.11 -36.52
CA CYS A 134 5.70 -8.88 -37.19
C CYS A 134 5.30 -10.36 -37.13
#